data_AF-A0A6A5V8A8-F1
#
_entry.id   AF-A0A6A5V8A8-F1
#
_cell.length_a   1.000
_cell.length_b   1.000
_cell.length_c   1.000
_cell.angle_alpha   90.00
_cell.angle_beta   90.00
_cell.angle_gamma   90.00
#
_symmetry.space_group_name_H-M   'P 1'
#
loop_
_entity.id
_entity.type
_entity.pdbx_description
1 polymer ?
#
loop_
_entity_poly.entity_id
_entity_poly.type
_entity_poly.pdbx_seq_one_letter_code
_entity_poly.pdbx_strand_id
1 'polypeptide(L)'
;MTPEDLLSQYGKHFEGNMNPHTRNIRTSKESQQKHHCTECRASPKKSCYLKFHLCYCLELVPESNKPGASMVICGERFGLFSPKGCYTHPYCHGGNEVFKNLKLGKALDHVESGPHIHFEAKTEEDEEDRKEGEFDMAKWEQKQREKEEQRILKKKKDGEAMKQNAALLKSHKSHKSRKPQQLAGKCAGFASKRK
;
A
#
# COMPACT_ATOMS: atom_id res chain seq x y z
N MET A 1 25.51 -6.69 0.93
CA MET A 1 24.63 -7.85 1.11
C MET A 1 24.64 -8.65 -0.18
N THR A 2 25.32 -9.79 -0.21
CA THR A 2 25.34 -10.67 -1.39
C THR A 2 23.97 -11.37 -1.50
N PRO A 3 23.65 -11.99 -2.66
CA PRO A 3 22.49 -12.88 -2.75
C PRO A 3 22.46 -13.99 -1.68
N GLU A 4 23.62 -14.40 -1.16
CA GLU A 4 23.73 -15.40 -0.08
C GLU A 4 23.22 -14.86 1.26
N ASP A 5 23.41 -13.57 1.54
CA ASP A 5 22.90 -12.95 2.77
C ASP A 5 21.36 -12.88 2.77
N LEU A 6 20.73 -12.68 1.60
CA LEU A 6 19.27 -12.73 1.49
C LEU A 6 18.73 -14.14 1.72
N LEU A 7 19.47 -15.16 1.26
CA LEU A 7 19.17 -16.56 1.55
C LEU A 7 19.24 -16.85 3.06
N SER A 8 20.27 -16.31 3.73
CA SER A 8 20.40 -16.42 5.18
C SER A 8 19.21 -15.77 5.91
N GLN A 9 18.78 -14.58 5.49
CA GLN A 9 17.68 -13.86 6.14
C GLN A 9 16.29 -14.44 5.87
N TYR A 10 16.03 -14.87 4.64
CA TYR A 10 14.74 -15.43 4.24
C TYR A 10 14.60 -16.93 4.54
N GLY A 11 15.71 -17.58 4.92
CA GLY A 11 15.79 -18.97 5.29
C GLY A 11 15.39 -19.94 4.18
N LYS A 12 15.02 -21.15 4.59
CA LYS A 12 14.69 -22.28 3.69
C LYS A 12 13.57 -21.98 2.69
N HIS A 13 12.71 -21.01 2.97
CA HIS A 13 11.61 -20.63 2.08
C HIS A 13 12.06 -19.90 0.81
N PHE A 14 13.30 -19.41 0.78
CA PHE A 14 13.90 -18.80 -0.41
C PHE A 14 14.80 -19.77 -1.20
N GLU A 15 15.11 -20.92 -0.62
CA GLU A 15 15.85 -22.01 -1.26
C GLU A 15 14.99 -22.71 -2.33
N GLY A 16 15.66 -23.30 -3.33
CA GLY A 16 15.01 -24.10 -4.37
C GLY A 16 13.95 -23.35 -5.20
N ASN A 17 12.80 -24.01 -5.39
CA ASN A 17 11.66 -23.57 -6.22
C ASN A 17 10.73 -22.61 -5.45
N MET A 18 11.30 -21.49 -4.99
CA MET A 18 10.57 -20.42 -4.31
C MET A 18 9.36 -19.97 -5.14
N ASN A 19 8.17 -19.99 -4.53
CA ASN A 19 6.97 -19.41 -5.14
C ASN A 19 7.05 -17.86 -5.06
N PRO A 20 7.15 -17.14 -6.20
CA PRO A 20 7.23 -15.68 -6.20
C PRO A 20 5.88 -15.00 -5.85
N HIS A 21 4.81 -15.77 -5.72
CA HIS A 21 3.49 -15.32 -5.30
C HIS A 21 3.23 -15.51 -3.80
N THR A 22 4.20 -16.03 -3.04
CA THR A 22 4.12 -16.08 -1.58
C THR A 22 3.94 -14.67 -1.02
N ARG A 23 2.82 -14.45 -0.32
CA ARG A 23 2.49 -13.19 0.33
C ARG A 23 3.27 -13.03 1.62
N ASN A 24 3.35 -14.09 2.42
CA ASN A 24 4.08 -14.09 3.67
C ASN A 24 5.01 -15.29 3.74
N ILE A 25 6.32 -15.02 3.84
CA ILE A 25 7.34 -16.07 3.77
C ILE A 25 7.32 -17.00 5.00
N ARG A 26 6.94 -16.47 6.16
CA ARG A 26 6.86 -17.25 7.41
C ARG A 26 5.70 -18.23 7.39
N THR A 27 4.53 -17.77 6.99
CA THR A 27 3.32 -18.62 6.99
C THR A 27 3.14 -19.41 5.69
N SER A 28 4.04 -19.25 4.71
CA SER A 28 3.90 -19.77 3.35
C SER A 28 2.55 -19.45 2.69
N LYS A 29 1.88 -18.36 3.11
CA LYS A 29 0.56 -18.00 2.58
C LYS A 29 0.73 -17.40 1.20
N GLU A 30 0.02 -17.92 0.22
CA GLU A 30 0.00 -17.37 -1.14
C GLU A 30 -0.89 -16.13 -1.23
N SER A 31 -0.51 -15.21 -2.12
CA SER A 31 -1.33 -14.05 -2.43
C SER A 31 -2.51 -14.47 -3.30
N GLN A 32 -3.74 -14.27 -2.82
CA GLN A 32 -4.96 -14.49 -3.62
C GLN A 32 -4.98 -13.59 -4.87
N GLN A 33 -4.42 -12.38 -4.75
CA GLN A 33 -4.27 -11.45 -5.86
C GLN A 33 -2.88 -11.60 -6.49
N LYS A 34 -2.84 -11.91 -7.79
CA LYS A 34 -1.60 -11.96 -8.56
C LYS A 34 -1.15 -10.55 -8.93
N HIS A 35 -0.59 -9.83 -7.96
CA HIS A 35 0.01 -8.52 -8.21
C HIS A 35 1.22 -8.65 -9.13
N HIS A 36 1.31 -7.75 -10.12
CA HIS A 36 2.51 -7.62 -10.95
C HIS A 36 3.64 -6.97 -10.16
N CYS A 37 4.87 -7.31 -10.53
CA CYS A 37 6.04 -6.53 -10.12
C CYS A 37 5.93 -5.14 -10.76
N THR A 38 5.96 -4.07 -9.95
CA THR A 38 5.85 -2.69 -10.44
C THR A 38 7.00 -2.30 -11.36
N GLU A 39 8.22 -2.76 -11.05
CA GLU A 39 9.43 -2.51 -11.84
C GLU A 39 9.43 -3.29 -13.17
N CYS A 40 9.18 -4.60 -13.12
CA CYS A 40 9.20 -5.44 -14.33
C CYS A 40 7.92 -5.36 -15.16
N ARG A 41 6.82 -4.82 -14.60
CA ARG A 41 5.47 -4.82 -15.20
C ARG A 41 5.00 -6.20 -15.67
N ALA A 42 5.43 -7.25 -14.97
CA ALA A 42 5.17 -8.64 -15.29
C ALA A 42 4.86 -9.45 -14.03
N SER A 43 4.47 -10.73 -14.20
CA SER A 43 4.32 -11.64 -13.07
C SER A 43 5.63 -11.73 -12.26
N PRO A 44 5.58 -11.63 -10.92
CA PRO A 44 6.75 -11.78 -10.07
C PRO A 44 7.53 -13.05 -10.38
N LYS A 45 8.86 -12.94 -10.35
CA LYS A 45 9.81 -14.05 -10.52
C LYS A 45 10.84 -13.99 -9.39
N LYS A 46 11.57 -15.08 -9.14
CA LYS A 46 12.68 -15.10 -8.16
C LYS A 46 13.69 -13.97 -8.39
N SER A 47 13.98 -13.64 -9.65
CA SER A 47 14.85 -12.52 -10.02
C SER A 47 14.36 -11.14 -9.57
N CYS A 48 13.05 -10.95 -9.37
CA CYS A 48 12.51 -9.70 -8.81
C CYS A 48 12.96 -9.49 -7.37
N TYR A 49 13.15 -10.55 -6.60
CA TYR A 49 13.62 -10.47 -5.21
C TYR A 49 15.13 -10.23 -5.16
N LEU A 50 15.89 -10.91 -6.01
CA LEU A 50 17.34 -10.70 -6.12
C LEU A 50 17.71 -9.28 -6.56
N LYS A 51 16.86 -8.63 -7.35
CA LYS A 51 17.02 -7.23 -7.78
C LYS A 51 16.37 -6.23 -6.82
N PHE A 52 15.83 -6.68 -5.70
CA PHE A 52 15.07 -5.88 -4.74
C PHE A 52 13.91 -5.08 -5.35
N HIS A 53 13.21 -5.63 -6.35
CA HIS A 53 11.92 -5.06 -6.77
C HIS A 53 10.82 -5.40 -5.75
N LEU A 54 10.94 -6.59 -5.17
CA LEU A 54 10.10 -7.13 -4.11
C LEU A 54 10.99 -7.59 -2.96
N CYS A 55 10.53 -7.39 -1.74
CA CYS A 55 11.23 -7.77 -0.51
C CYS A 55 10.24 -8.38 0.49
N TYR A 56 10.76 -9.06 1.52
CA TYR A 56 9.96 -9.48 2.67
C TYR A 56 10.34 -8.64 3.88
N CYS A 57 9.34 -8.30 4.69
CA CYS A 57 9.54 -7.48 5.86
C CYS A 57 10.36 -8.23 6.92
N LEU A 58 11.46 -7.60 7.35
CA LEU A 58 12.40 -8.15 8.35
C LEU A 58 12.09 -7.70 9.78
N GLU A 59 11.07 -6.85 9.95
CA GLU A 59 10.64 -6.38 11.27
C GLU A 59 10.31 -7.56 12.18
N LEU A 60 10.83 -7.55 13.41
CA LEU A 60 10.51 -8.57 14.41
C LEU A 60 9.15 -8.25 15.06
N VAL A 61 8.27 -9.24 15.07
CA VAL A 61 6.94 -9.18 15.68
C VAL A 61 6.77 -10.34 16.65
N PRO A 62 5.99 -10.18 17.73
CA PRO A 62 5.70 -11.28 18.63
C PRO A 62 4.87 -12.34 17.88
N GLU A 63 5.23 -13.62 18.04
CA GLU A 63 4.54 -14.74 17.39
C GLU A 63 3.09 -14.88 17.85
N SER A 64 2.83 -14.49 19.10
CA SER A 64 1.49 -14.42 19.69
C SER A 64 1.36 -13.18 20.56
N ASN A 65 0.13 -12.74 20.83
CA ASN A 65 -0.14 -11.58 21.69
C ASN A 65 0.07 -11.87 23.19
N LYS A 66 0.70 -12.99 23.55
CA LYS A 66 0.92 -13.38 24.94
C LYS A 66 2.20 -12.73 25.46
N PRO A 67 2.24 -12.31 26.74
CA PRO A 67 3.48 -11.92 27.39
C PRO A 67 4.53 -13.04 27.27
N GLY A 68 5.77 -12.69 26.95
CA GLY A 68 6.87 -13.64 26.78
C GLY A 68 6.86 -14.45 25.48
N ALA A 69 6.03 -14.10 24.49
CA ALA A 69 6.07 -14.75 23.19
C ALA A 69 7.42 -14.54 22.46
N SER A 70 7.85 -15.58 21.73
CA SER A 70 8.99 -15.52 20.81
C SER A 70 8.82 -14.40 19.78
N MET A 71 9.89 -13.67 19.50
CA MET A 71 9.94 -12.71 18.41
C MET A 71 10.27 -13.43 17.10
N VAL A 72 9.49 -13.17 16.06
CA VAL A 72 9.64 -13.76 14.72
C VAL A 72 9.62 -12.65 13.67
N ILE A 73 10.19 -12.88 12.49
CA ILE A 73 10.08 -11.92 11.39
C ILE A 73 8.62 -11.78 10.92
N CYS A 74 8.22 -10.56 10.57
CA CYS A 74 6.92 -10.27 9.98
C CYS A 74 6.70 -11.08 8.69
N GLY A 75 7.69 -11.06 7.80
CA GLY A 75 7.70 -11.86 6.57
C GLY A 75 6.71 -11.43 5.50
N GLU A 76 5.99 -10.32 5.66
CA GLU A 76 5.03 -9.83 4.66
C GLU A 76 5.76 -9.25 3.44
N ARG A 77 5.32 -9.63 2.24
CA ARG A 77 5.87 -9.15 0.97
C ARG A 77 5.48 -7.71 0.71
N PHE A 78 6.44 -6.90 0.27
CA PHE A 78 6.22 -5.53 -0.19
C PHE A 78 7.12 -5.16 -1.36
N GLY A 79 6.80 -4.06 -2.04
CA GLY A 79 7.65 -3.49 -3.09
C GLY A 79 8.64 -2.49 -2.50
N LEU A 80 9.92 -2.54 -2.92
CA LEU A 80 10.98 -1.70 -2.35
C LEU A 80 10.68 -0.19 -2.43
N PHE A 81 10.07 0.27 -3.52
CA PHE A 81 9.70 1.68 -3.68
C PHE A 81 8.25 1.98 -3.27
N SER A 82 7.60 1.08 -2.52
CA SER A 82 6.37 1.40 -1.81
C SER A 82 6.59 2.63 -0.90
N PRO A 83 5.66 3.59 -0.82
CA PRO A 83 5.81 4.70 0.11
C PRO A 83 5.73 4.25 1.58
N LYS A 84 5.04 3.13 1.85
CA LYS A 84 4.68 2.70 3.21
C LYS A 84 5.37 1.43 3.69
N GLY A 85 6.37 0.89 2.98
CA GLY A 85 6.96 -0.41 3.37
C GLY A 85 5.95 -1.55 3.20
N CYS A 86 5.92 -2.46 4.17
CA CYS A 86 4.90 -3.52 4.20
C CYS A 86 3.57 -3.00 4.78
N TYR A 87 2.51 -3.80 4.70
CA TYR A 87 1.17 -3.35 5.11
C TYR A 87 1.11 -2.90 6.59
N THR A 88 1.92 -3.52 7.46
CA THR A 88 1.93 -3.27 8.90
C THR A 88 3.12 -2.45 9.38
N HIS A 89 4.25 -2.46 8.65
CA HIS A 89 5.51 -1.87 9.09
C HIS A 89 6.06 -0.87 8.07
N PRO A 90 5.89 0.44 8.34
CA PRO A 90 6.43 1.50 7.51
C PRO A 90 7.95 1.62 7.57
N TYR A 91 8.53 2.24 6.54
CA TYR A 91 9.98 2.47 6.49
C TYR A 91 10.51 3.29 7.65
N CYS A 92 9.70 4.19 8.23
CA CYS A 92 10.11 5.02 9.36
C CYS A 92 10.43 4.21 10.64
N HIS A 93 10.13 2.91 10.68
CA HIS A 93 10.57 2.02 11.76
C HIS A 93 12.02 1.53 11.56
N GLY A 94 12.67 1.83 10.44
CA GLY A 94 14.07 1.49 10.16
C GLY A 94 14.31 0.07 9.64
N GLY A 95 13.54 -0.92 10.09
CA GLY A 95 13.78 -2.34 9.76
C GLY A 95 13.78 -2.67 8.26
N ASN A 96 12.99 -1.94 7.46
CA ASN A 96 12.93 -2.13 5.99
C ASN A 96 13.86 -1.19 5.21
N GLU A 97 14.47 -0.17 5.83
CA GLU A 97 15.35 0.80 5.12
C GLU A 97 16.63 0.16 4.61
N VAL A 98 17.07 -0.93 5.26
CA VAL A 98 18.22 -1.73 4.84
C VAL A 98 18.17 -2.07 3.35
N PHE A 99 17.00 -2.44 2.82
CA PHE A 99 16.85 -2.79 1.41
C PHE A 99 17.03 -1.61 0.46
N LYS A 100 16.64 -0.39 0.87
CA LYS A 100 16.84 0.82 0.06
C LYS A 100 18.31 1.17 0.01
N ASN A 101 18.98 1.13 1.16
CA ASN A 101 20.41 1.39 1.25
C ASN A 101 21.21 0.40 0.39
N LEU A 102 20.85 -0.89 0.45
CA LEU A 102 21.46 -1.93 -0.39
C LEU A 102 21.24 -1.70 -1.87
N LYS A 103 20.01 -1.32 -2.28
CA LYS A 103 19.72 -1.01 -3.68
C LYS A 103 20.53 0.18 -4.20
N LEU A 104 20.81 1.15 -3.32
CA LEU A 104 21.63 2.33 -3.62
C LEU A 104 23.15 2.03 -3.56
N GLY A 105 23.56 0.81 -3.24
CA GLY A 105 24.97 0.47 -3.07
C GLY A 105 25.62 1.13 -1.86
N LYS A 106 24.82 1.63 -0.90
CA LYS A 106 25.34 2.14 0.36
C LYS A 106 25.81 0.96 1.20
N ALA A 107 27.00 1.10 1.75
CA ALA A 107 27.60 0.12 2.63
C ALA A 107 26.79 0.06 3.95
N LEU A 108 26.67 -1.14 4.54
CA LEU A 108 25.77 -1.41 5.69
C LEU A 108 26.38 -1.04 7.05
N ASP A 109 27.51 -0.35 7.01
CA ASP A 109 28.51 -0.19 8.07
C ASP A 109 27.93 0.41 9.35
N HIS A 110 26.82 1.13 9.22
CA HIS A 110 26.15 1.85 10.28
C HIS A 110 24.62 1.77 10.18
N VAL A 111 24.07 0.67 9.66
CA VAL A 111 22.68 0.37 10.05
C VAL A 111 22.77 -0.14 11.48
N GLU A 112 22.88 0.79 12.43
CA GLU A 112 22.43 0.56 13.79
C GLU A 112 21.08 -0.12 13.62
N SER A 113 20.97 -1.39 14.03
CA SER A 113 19.73 -2.14 14.00
C SER A 113 18.69 -1.21 14.60
N GLY A 114 17.90 -0.57 13.73
CA GLY A 114 17.08 0.59 14.09
C GLY A 114 16.34 0.22 15.34
N PRO A 115 16.38 1.11 16.36
CA PRO A 115 16.36 0.77 17.77
C PRO A 115 15.59 -0.51 17.92
N HIS A 116 16.29 -1.63 18.15
CA HIS A 116 15.66 -2.89 18.56
C HIS A 116 14.53 -2.39 19.45
N ILE A 117 13.29 -2.56 19.01
CA ILE A 117 12.16 -2.11 19.80
C ILE A 117 12.33 -3.02 21.00
N HIS A 118 13.03 -2.51 22.01
CA HIS A 118 13.12 -3.02 23.33
C HIS A 118 11.69 -2.79 23.74
N PHE A 119 10.86 -3.76 23.35
CA PHE A 119 9.68 -4.12 24.07
C PHE A 119 10.29 -4.58 25.40
N GLU A 120 10.69 -3.60 26.22
CA GLU A 120 10.74 -3.77 27.65
C GLU A 120 9.36 -4.33 27.93
N ALA A 121 9.32 -5.65 28.09
CA ALA A 121 8.12 -6.34 28.50
C ALA A 121 7.73 -5.58 29.74
N LYS A 122 6.69 -4.75 29.64
CA LYS A 122 6.19 -3.98 30.77
C LYS A 122 6.07 -4.97 31.90
N THR A 123 6.96 -4.83 32.87
CA THR A 123 6.93 -5.63 34.08
C THR A 123 5.58 -5.34 34.73
N GLU A 124 5.00 -6.35 35.36
CA GLU A 124 3.64 -6.32 35.93
C GLU A 124 3.39 -5.16 36.92
N GLU A 125 4.44 -4.40 37.29
CA GLU A 125 4.36 -3.18 38.11
C GLU A 125 3.83 -1.93 37.37
N ASP A 126 3.75 -1.94 36.03
CA ASP A 126 3.11 -0.85 35.25
C ASP A 126 1.61 -1.11 34.97
N GLU A 127 1.02 -2.14 35.58
CA GLU A 127 -0.38 -2.55 35.39
C GLU A 127 -1.35 -1.94 36.43
N GLU A 128 -0.88 -1.08 37.34
CA GLU A 128 -1.75 -0.48 38.37
C GLU A 128 -2.50 0.81 37.93
N ASP A 129 -2.18 1.39 36.77
CA ASP A 129 -2.83 2.64 36.32
C ASP A 129 -3.69 2.51 35.05
N ARG A 130 -4.04 1.27 34.67
CA ARG A 130 -5.16 1.04 33.76
C ARG A 130 -6.44 1.01 34.58
N LYS A 131 -6.85 2.19 35.08
CA LYS A 131 -8.21 2.40 35.58
C LYS A 131 -9.16 1.76 34.58
N GLU A 132 -9.92 0.77 35.04
CA GLU A 132 -11.03 0.17 34.33
C GLU A 132 -12.02 1.29 34.01
N GLY A 133 -11.79 1.99 32.90
CA GLY A 133 -12.75 2.92 32.35
C GLY A 133 -13.95 2.08 31.97
N GLU A 134 -14.99 2.14 32.78
CA GLU A 134 -16.27 1.50 32.54
C GLU A 134 -16.67 1.75 31.09
N PHE A 135 -16.67 0.68 30.30
CA PHE A 135 -16.99 0.77 28.87
C PHE A 135 -18.48 1.09 28.75
N ASP A 136 -18.79 2.37 28.58
CA ASP A 136 -20.16 2.84 28.39
C ASP A 136 -20.68 2.36 27.03
N MET A 137 -21.38 1.23 27.06
CA MET A 137 -22.02 0.60 25.90
C MET A 137 -22.99 1.56 25.20
N ALA A 138 -23.70 2.40 25.96
CA ALA A 138 -24.65 3.35 25.40
C ALA A 138 -23.94 4.46 24.60
N LYS A 139 -22.82 4.97 25.12
CA LYS A 139 -21.98 5.94 24.39
C LYS A 139 -21.41 5.35 23.10
N TRP A 140 -21.04 4.07 23.11
CA TRP A 140 -20.58 3.39 21.90
C TRP A 140 -21.70 3.24 20.87
N GLU A 141 -22.91 2.81 21.27
CA GLU A 141 -24.07 2.69 20.39
C GLU A 141 -24.52 4.03 19.80
N GLN A 142 -24.49 5.10 20.59
CA GLN A 142 -24.77 6.45 20.11
C GLN A 142 -23.78 6.86 19.02
N LYS A 143 -22.48 6.61 19.23
CA LYS A 143 -21.44 6.88 18.24
C LYS A 143 -21.63 6.08 16.96
N GLN A 144 -22.14 4.84 17.03
CA GLN A 144 -22.46 4.07 15.83
C GLN A 144 -23.67 4.64 15.07
N ARG A 145 -24.72 5.06 15.79
CA ARG A 145 -25.90 5.71 15.20
C ARG A 145 -25.53 7.01 14.48
N GLU A 146 -24.79 7.89 15.13
CA GLU A 146 -24.30 9.14 14.53
C GLU A 146 -23.47 8.88 13.27
N LYS A 147 -22.60 7.87 13.30
CA LYS A 147 -21.78 7.48 12.14
C LYS A 147 -22.63 6.98 10.97
N GLU A 148 -23.70 6.23 11.23
CA GLU A 148 -24.60 5.74 10.18
C GLU A 148 -25.47 6.86 9.61
N GLU A 149 -25.98 7.77 10.45
CA GLU A 149 -26.69 8.97 10.01
C GLU A 149 -25.83 9.85 9.10
N GLN A 150 -24.56 10.05 9.43
CA GLN A 150 -23.62 10.77 8.58
C GLN A 150 -23.42 10.09 7.22
N ARG A 151 -23.38 8.75 7.16
CA ARG A 151 -23.26 8.00 5.90
C ARG A 151 -24.52 8.14 5.04
N ILE A 152 -25.71 8.12 5.65
CA ILE A 152 -26.97 8.33 4.95
C ILE A 152 -27.05 9.76 4.40
N LEU A 153 -26.71 10.76 5.20
CA LEU A 153 -26.71 12.17 4.77
C LEU A 153 -25.73 12.40 3.61
N LYS A 154 -24.53 11.82 3.69
CA LYS A 154 -23.54 11.90 2.60
C LYS A 154 -24.08 11.30 1.31
N LYS A 155 -24.69 10.10 1.35
CA LYS A 155 -25.30 9.47 0.17
C LYS A 155 -26.40 10.33 -0.46
N LYS A 156 -27.23 11.00 0.37
CA LYS A 156 -28.27 11.92 -0.14
C LYS A 156 -27.65 13.11 -0.88
N LYS A 157 -26.64 13.77 -0.29
CA LYS A 157 -25.92 14.89 -0.92
C LYS A 157 -25.25 14.48 -2.22
N ASP A 158 -24.58 13.33 -2.25
CA ASP A 158 -23.93 12.82 -3.46
C ASP A 158 -24.96 12.50 -4.57
N GLY A 159 -26.12 11.94 -4.19
CA GLY A 159 -27.23 11.69 -5.11
C GLY A 159 -27.86 12.97 -5.68
N GLU A 160 -28.02 14.01 -4.87
CA GLU A 160 -28.51 15.32 -5.30
C GLU A 160 -27.51 16.02 -6.25
N ALA A 161 -26.21 16.00 -5.91
CA ALA A 161 -25.15 16.53 -6.76
C ALA A 161 -25.11 15.82 -8.13
N MET A 162 -25.29 14.49 -8.14
CA MET A 162 -25.36 13.72 -9.39
C MET A 162 -26.57 14.12 -10.25
N LYS A 163 -27.73 14.35 -9.64
CA LYS A 163 -28.94 14.83 -10.35
C LYS A 163 -28.74 16.24 -10.93
N GLN A 164 -28.13 17.15 -10.18
CA GLN A 164 -27.83 18.51 -10.64
C GLN A 164 -26.85 18.51 -11.83
N ASN A 165 -25.76 17.74 -11.73
CA ASN A 165 -24.80 17.58 -12.82
C ASN A 165 -25.46 16.96 -14.08
N ALA A 166 -26.33 15.97 -13.91
CA ALA A 166 -27.09 15.38 -15.02
C ALA A 166 -28.04 16.40 -15.68
N ALA A 167 -28.67 17.27 -14.91
CA ALA A 167 -29.54 18.34 -15.43
C ALA A 167 -28.73 19.38 -16.24
N LEU A 168 -27.57 19.81 -15.74
CA LEU A 168 -26.66 20.70 -16.45
C LEU A 168 -26.16 20.11 -17.78
N LEU A 169 -25.79 18.83 -17.80
CA LEU A 169 -25.38 18.16 -19.04
C LEU A 169 -26.51 18.08 -20.07
N LYS A 170 -27.77 17.95 -19.63
CA LYS A 170 -28.94 17.97 -20.52
C LYS A 170 -29.17 19.36 -21.13
N SER A 171 -29.01 20.45 -20.36
CA SER A 171 -29.20 21.81 -20.89
C SER A 171 -28.13 22.19 -21.93
N HIS A 172 -26.87 21.79 -21.72
CA HIS A 172 -25.79 22.07 -22.68
C HIS A 172 -25.95 21.33 -24.02
N LYS A 173 -26.57 20.14 -24.04
CA LYS A 173 -26.84 19.40 -25.29
C LYS A 173 -27.92 20.08 -26.15
N SER A 174 -28.87 20.79 -25.54
CA SER A 174 -29.94 21.48 -26.25
C SER A 174 -29.44 22.70 -27.05
N HIS A 175 -28.38 23.38 -26.60
CA HIS A 175 -27.82 24.54 -27.31
C HIS A 175 -26.93 24.20 -28.51
N LYS A 176 -26.37 22.98 -28.58
CA LYS A 176 -25.44 22.57 -29.65
C LYS A 176 -26.12 22.15 -30.97
N SER A 177 -27.45 22.10 -31.02
CA SER A 177 -28.20 21.78 -32.25
C SER A 177 -28.59 23.00 -33.10
N ARG A 178 -28.20 24.23 -32.72
CA ARG A 178 -28.25 25.37 -33.63
C ARG A 178 -27.21 25.16 -34.73
N LYS A 179 -27.65 24.57 -35.85
CA LYS A 179 -26.87 24.43 -37.08
C LYS A 179 -26.17 25.75 -37.38
N PRO A 180 -24.85 25.78 -37.60
CA PRO A 180 -24.19 26.97 -38.13
C PRO A 180 -24.86 27.29 -39.47
N GLN A 181 -25.50 28.46 -39.57
CA GLN A 181 -25.90 29.01 -40.86
C GLN A 181 -24.64 29.07 -41.70
N GLN A 182 -24.61 28.24 -42.75
CA GLN A 182 -23.48 28.10 -43.65
C GLN A 182 -23.23 29.44 -44.35
N LEU A 183 -22.26 30.21 -43.86
CA LEU A 183 -21.64 31.27 -44.65
C LEU A 183 -20.66 30.59 -45.60
N ALA A 184 -21.17 30.26 -46.79
CA ALA A 184 -20.39 29.75 -47.90
C ALA A 184 -19.43 30.84 -48.43
N GLY A 185 -18.29 31.00 -47.75
CA GLY A 185 -17.17 31.80 -48.21
C GLY A 185 -16.28 31.01 -49.16
N LYS A 186 -16.30 31.39 -50.45
CA LYS A 186 -15.47 30.86 -51.53
C LYS A 186 -13.96 30.98 -51.21
N CYS A 187 -13.26 29.87 -50.99
CA CYS A 187 -11.80 29.84 -51.04
C CYS A 187 -11.36 29.37 -52.43
N ALA A 188 -10.95 30.33 -53.27
CA ALA A 188 -10.33 30.09 -54.56
C ALA A 188 -8.92 29.50 -54.36
N GLY A 189 -8.60 28.48 -55.17
CA GLY A 189 -7.35 27.74 -55.10
C GLY A 189 -6.12 28.55 -55.53
N PHE A 190 -5.00 28.24 -54.88
CA PHE A 190 -3.66 28.60 -55.35
C PHE A 190 -2.86 27.31 -55.51
N ALA A 191 -2.78 26.82 -56.75
CA ALA A 191 -1.89 25.75 -57.15
C ALA A 191 -0.53 26.36 -57.53
N SER A 192 0.51 26.10 -56.73
CA SER A 192 1.88 26.49 -57.08
C SER A 192 2.68 25.23 -57.42
N LYS A 193 2.93 25.06 -58.72
CA LYS A 193 3.91 24.13 -59.27
C LYS A 193 5.31 24.43 -58.70
N ARG A 194 6.06 23.41 -58.30
CA ARG A 194 7.52 23.45 -58.24
C ARG A 194 8.07 22.36 -59.15
N LYS A 195 9.02 22.79 -59.97
CA LYS A 195 9.85 21.97 -60.87
C LYS A 195 10.95 21.29 -60.08
#